data_AF-A0A3M6UGS8-F1
#
_entry.id   AF-A0A3M6UGS8-F1
#
_cell.length_a   1.000
_cell.length_b   1.000
_cell.length_c   1.000
_cell.angle_alpha   90.00
_cell.angle_beta   90.00
_cell.angle_gamma   90.00
#
_symmetry.space_group_name_H-M   'P 1'
#
loop_
_entity.id
_entity.type
_entity.pdbx_description
1 polymer ?
#
loop_
_entity_poly.entity_id
_entity_poly.type
_entity_poly.pdbx_seq_one_letter_code
_entity_poly.pdbx_strand_id
1 'polypeptide(L)'
;MEYGGVLGNGSEGGKAFLNGGKGGRAAMPIMFGGFGGGGGGTHYKGGAGGGGGYSGGSSGAGVSDSCGGGGGSFNSGRDQQNECCYNSDGHGQVTVTLLKGN
;
A
#
# COMPACT_ATOMS: atom_id res chain seq x y z
N MET A 1 1.86 13.48 13.27
CA MET A 1 2.16 12.85 11.96
C MET A 1 0.85 12.55 11.27
N GLU A 2 0.53 13.25 10.19
CA GLU A 2 -0.71 13.14 9.43
C GLU A 2 -0.63 11.96 8.46
N TYR A 3 -1.59 11.04 8.48
CA TYR A 3 -1.66 9.88 7.59
C TYR A 3 -2.57 10.25 6.40
N GLY A 4 -2.16 9.92 5.18
CA GLY A 4 -2.82 10.39 3.94
C GLY A 4 -4.12 9.67 3.58
N GLY A 5 -4.74 8.98 4.54
CA GLY A 5 -6.01 8.27 4.36
C GLY A 5 -7.17 9.05 4.97
N VAL A 6 -8.34 8.97 4.34
CA VAL A 6 -9.57 9.57 4.87
C VAL A 6 -9.86 8.97 6.24
N LEU A 7 -9.91 9.81 7.28
CA LEU A 7 -10.40 9.44 8.61
C LEU A 7 -11.88 9.06 8.49
N GLY A 8 -12.20 7.78 8.64
CA GLY A 8 -13.57 7.28 8.78
C GLY A 8 -13.68 6.39 10.01
N ASN A 9 -14.83 5.77 10.24
CA ASN A 9 -15.01 4.74 11.27
C ASN A 9 -14.19 3.45 10.99
N GLY A 10 -13.41 3.44 9.90
CA GLY A 10 -12.43 2.42 9.53
C GLY A 10 -11.00 2.89 9.75
N SER A 11 -10.06 2.07 9.31
CA SER A 11 -8.63 2.33 9.34
C SER A 11 -8.19 3.39 8.32
N GLU A 12 -6.96 3.89 8.44
CA GLU A 12 -6.37 4.84 7.50
C GLU A 12 -5.69 4.12 6.34
N GLY A 13 -5.66 4.76 5.17
CA GLY A 13 -4.80 4.37 4.05
C GLY A 13 -3.31 4.64 4.33
N GLY A 14 -2.44 3.92 3.62
CA GLY A 14 -1.00 4.13 3.65
C GLY A 14 -0.56 5.25 2.71
N LYS A 15 0.59 5.85 2.99
CA LYS A 15 1.19 6.90 2.16
C LYS A 15 1.93 6.32 0.97
N ALA A 16 1.87 7.05 -0.14
CA ALA A 16 2.77 6.87 -1.27
C ALA A 16 4.25 6.84 -0.84
N PHE A 17 5.08 6.18 -1.64
CA PHE A 17 6.53 6.12 -1.45
C PHE A 17 7.15 7.51 -1.34
N LEU A 18 6.78 8.42 -2.24
CA LEU A 18 7.26 9.81 -2.24
C LEU A 18 6.91 10.56 -0.94
N ASN A 19 5.86 10.11 -0.25
CA ASN A 19 5.38 10.70 1.00
C ASN A 19 5.86 9.88 2.22
N GLY A 20 6.96 9.14 2.07
CA GLY A 20 7.63 8.39 3.13
C GLY A 20 7.15 6.95 3.30
N GLY A 21 6.25 6.45 2.44
CA GLY A 21 5.86 5.03 2.42
C GLY A 21 5.28 4.50 3.74
N LYS A 22 4.72 5.37 4.58
CA LYS A 22 4.21 4.98 5.90
C LYS A 22 2.91 4.20 5.77
N GLY A 23 2.81 3.06 6.44
CA GLY A 23 1.56 2.31 6.55
C GLY A 23 0.45 3.06 7.29
N GLY A 24 -0.79 2.77 6.92
CA GLY A 24 -1.98 3.35 7.53
C GLY A 24 -2.28 2.75 8.92
N ARG A 25 -2.85 3.56 9.80
CA ARG A 25 -3.27 3.13 11.14
C ARG A 25 -4.50 2.25 11.10
N ALA A 26 -4.54 1.18 11.91
CA ALA A 26 -5.77 0.46 12.14
C ALA A 26 -6.74 1.22 13.07
N ALA A 27 -8.03 0.93 12.94
CA ALA A 27 -9.05 1.48 13.84
C ALA A 27 -8.82 1.06 15.31
N MET A 28 -8.19 -0.10 15.53
CA MET A 28 -7.66 -0.57 16.82
C MET A 28 -6.14 -0.73 16.72
N PRO A 29 -5.35 -0.54 17.78
CA PRO A 29 -3.87 -0.52 17.75
C PRO A 29 -3.20 -1.88 17.42
N ILE A 30 -3.94 -2.85 16.89
CA ILE A 30 -3.49 -4.22 16.66
C ILE A 30 -3.10 -4.52 15.19
N MET A 31 -3.53 -3.73 14.20
CA MET A 31 -3.43 -4.13 12.78
C MET A 31 -2.97 -3.01 11.82
N PHE A 32 -1.79 -2.42 12.05
CA PHE A 32 -1.23 -1.39 11.16
C PHE A 32 -0.90 -1.94 9.76
N GLY A 33 -1.05 -1.09 8.74
CA GLY A 33 -0.62 -1.40 7.39
C GLY A 33 0.90 -1.48 7.27
N GLY A 34 1.39 -2.32 6.36
CA GLY A 34 2.81 -2.37 5.98
C GLY A 34 3.23 -1.12 5.19
N PHE A 35 4.45 -1.13 4.63
CA PHE A 35 4.97 -0.01 3.83
C PHE A 35 3.97 0.44 2.75
N GLY A 36 3.49 1.67 2.88
CA GLY A 36 2.48 2.29 2.02
C GLY A 36 1.11 1.60 2.01
N GLY A 37 0.88 0.51 2.75
CA GLY A 37 -0.39 -0.21 2.78
C GLY A 37 -1.39 0.39 3.76
N GLY A 38 -2.68 0.20 3.51
CA GLY A 38 -3.75 0.62 4.42
C GLY A 38 -3.84 -0.27 5.66
N GLY A 39 -4.29 0.30 6.79
CA GLY A 39 -4.54 -0.46 8.00
C GLY A 39 -5.78 -1.35 7.91
N GLY A 40 -5.89 -2.37 8.76
CA GLY A 40 -7.08 -3.22 8.88
C GLY A 40 -8.18 -2.63 9.78
N GLY A 41 -9.41 -3.10 9.57
CA GLY A 41 -10.61 -2.74 10.33
C GLY A 41 -10.63 -3.31 11.77
N THR A 42 -11.78 -3.18 12.44
CA THR A 42 -11.95 -3.58 13.85
C THR A 42 -12.28 -5.07 13.99
N HIS A 43 -12.08 -5.62 15.19
CA HIS A 43 -12.35 -7.03 15.52
C HIS A 43 -13.80 -7.48 15.26
N TYR A 44 -14.77 -6.55 15.25
CA TYR A 44 -16.19 -6.84 15.05
C TYR A 44 -16.67 -6.66 13.61
N LYS A 45 -15.93 -5.89 12.82
CA LYS A 45 -16.25 -5.54 11.43
C LYS A 45 -14.94 -5.58 10.65
N GLY A 46 -14.54 -6.79 10.28
CA GLY A 46 -13.22 -7.13 9.77
C GLY A 46 -12.99 -6.70 8.32
N GLY A 47 -12.73 -5.41 8.11
CA GLY A 47 -12.18 -4.93 6.84
C GLY A 47 -10.69 -5.24 6.71
N ALA A 48 -10.26 -5.75 5.56
CA ALA A 48 -8.84 -5.99 5.28
C ALA A 48 -8.10 -4.68 4.98
N GLY A 49 -6.80 -4.62 5.31
CA GLY A 49 -5.92 -3.56 4.83
C GLY A 49 -5.50 -3.81 3.38
N GLY A 50 -5.40 -2.76 2.57
CA GLY A 50 -4.91 -2.86 1.19
C GLY A 50 -3.39 -2.88 1.11
N GLY A 51 -2.86 -3.60 0.13
CA GLY A 51 -1.42 -3.65 -0.16
C GLY A 51 -0.85 -2.28 -0.52
N GLY A 52 0.37 -1.98 -0.06
CA GLY A 52 1.06 -0.75 -0.40
C GLY A 52 1.64 -0.76 -1.82
N GLY A 53 2.31 0.33 -2.17
CA GLY A 53 2.96 0.51 -3.47
C GLY A 53 3.52 1.92 -3.58
N TYR A 54 3.95 2.33 -4.77
CA TYR A 54 4.43 3.68 -5.00
C TYR A 54 3.37 4.73 -4.65
N SER A 55 2.10 4.49 -4.98
CA SER A 55 1.00 5.41 -4.70
C SER A 55 0.39 5.26 -3.31
N GLY A 56 0.74 4.20 -2.58
CA GLY A 56 0.07 3.83 -1.33
C GLY A 56 -1.29 3.14 -1.55
N GLY A 57 -1.72 2.32 -0.59
CA GLY A 57 -2.94 1.53 -0.60
C GLY A 57 -3.99 2.03 0.40
N SER A 58 -5.25 1.69 0.17
CA SER A 58 -6.38 2.09 1.02
C SER A 58 -6.73 1.04 2.06
N SER A 59 -7.40 1.47 3.12
CA SER A 59 -8.05 0.60 4.08
C SER A 59 -9.38 0.06 3.54
N GLY A 60 -9.77 -1.13 3.99
CA GLY A 60 -11.14 -1.60 3.87
C GLY A 60 -12.08 -0.82 4.78
N ALA A 61 -13.37 -0.86 4.46
CA ALA A 61 -14.40 -0.22 5.26
C ALA A 61 -14.57 -0.91 6.64
N GLY A 62 -15.16 -0.19 7.61
CA GLY A 62 -15.52 -0.77 8.92
C GLY A 62 -16.74 -1.69 8.86
N VAL A 63 -16.84 -2.54 7.84
CA VAL A 63 -17.89 -3.55 7.65
C VAL A 63 -17.27 -4.92 7.39
N SER A 64 -18.03 -5.97 7.73
CA SER A 64 -17.65 -7.37 7.47
C SER A 64 -17.35 -7.58 5.98
N ASP A 65 -16.34 -8.43 5.70
CA ASP A 65 -15.97 -8.88 4.36
C ASP A 65 -15.61 -7.75 3.38
N SER A 66 -15.12 -6.62 3.90
CA SER A 66 -14.63 -5.53 3.05
C SER A 66 -13.14 -5.66 2.72
N CYS A 67 -12.79 -5.29 1.49
CA CYS A 67 -11.41 -5.31 1.00
C CYS A 67 -10.80 -3.89 1.04
N GLY A 68 -9.52 -3.80 1.37
CA GLY A 68 -8.71 -2.60 1.12
C GLY A 68 -8.12 -2.63 -0.30
N GLY A 69 -8.01 -1.46 -0.94
CA GLY A 69 -7.47 -1.33 -2.28
C GLY A 69 -5.95 -1.29 -2.29
N GLY A 70 -5.33 -1.99 -3.25
CA GLY A 70 -3.88 -1.98 -3.44
C GLY A 70 -3.36 -0.70 -4.11
N GLY A 71 -2.18 -0.24 -3.70
CA GLY A 71 -1.49 0.87 -4.34
C GLY A 71 -0.73 0.43 -5.60
N GLY A 72 -0.97 1.12 -6.71
CA GLY A 72 -0.23 0.92 -7.95
C GLY A 72 1.19 1.48 -7.90
N SER A 73 2.04 0.96 -8.79
CA SER A 73 3.34 1.54 -9.11
C SER A 73 3.45 1.65 -10.63
N PHE A 74 3.55 2.87 -11.14
CA PHE A 74 3.80 3.14 -12.56
C PHE A 74 5.23 3.63 -12.72
N ASN A 75 6.04 2.91 -13.49
CA ASN A 75 7.31 3.43 -13.97
C ASN A 75 7.03 4.14 -15.30
N SER A 76 7.40 5.42 -15.43
CA SER A 76 7.31 6.19 -16.67
C SER A 76 8.69 6.59 -17.21
N GLY A 77 9.77 6.04 -16.65
CA GLY A 77 11.12 6.26 -17.16
C GLY A 77 11.22 5.79 -18.62
N ARG A 78 12.04 6.46 -19.45
CA ARG A 78 12.25 6.05 -20.86
C ARG A 78 13.08 4.78 -20.96
N ASP A 79 14.00 4.57 -20.02
CA ASP A 79 14.95 3.45 -20.04
C ASP A 79 14.47 2.35 -19.09
N GLN A 80 13.35 1.72 -19.43
CA GLN A 80 12.83 0.59 -18.64
C GLN A 80 13.43 -0.71 -19.14
N GLN A 81 14.03 -1.47 -18.24
CA GLN A 81 14.33 -2.88 -18.47
C GLN A 81 13.28 -3.70 -17.74
N ASN A 82 12.19 -4.01 -18.46
CA ASN A 82 11.12 -4.86 -17.96
C ASN A 82 11.45 -6.30 -18.32
N GLU A 83 11.89 -7.07 -17.33
CA GLU A 83 11.98 -8.53 -17.46
C GLU A 83 10.64 -9.12 -17.03
N CYS A 84 9.91 -9.75 -17.95
CA CYS A 84 8.68 -10.45 -17.55
C CYS A 84 9.05 -11.58 -16.61
N CYS A 85 8.12 -11.91 -15.72
CA CYS A 85 8.10 -13.22 -15.11
C CYS A 85 9.30 -13.48 -14.18
N TYR A 86 10.02 -12.43 -13.78
CA TYR A 86 11.12 -12.48 -12.80
C TYR A 86 10.72 -13.17 -11.48
N ASN A 87 9.43 -13.14 -11.15
CA ASN A 87 8.85 -13.91 -10.06
C ASN A 87 7.39 -14.30 -10.37
N SER A 88 7.19 -15.31 -11.22
CA SER A 88 5.85 -15.78 -11.60
C SER A 88 5.06 -16.42 -10.45
N ASP A 89 5.74 -16.94 -9.44
CA ASP A 89 5.13 -17.71 -8.34
C ASP A 89 5.14 -16.98 -6.98
N GLY A 90 5.67 -15.76 -6.91
CA GLY A 90 5.82 -14.98 -5.68
C GLY A 90 5.21 -13.57 -5.72
N HIS A 91 5.31 -12.84 -4.61
CA HIS A 91 4.79 -11.49 -4.52
C HIS A 91 5.51 -10.52 -5.48
N GLY A 92 4.77 -9.56 -6.04
CA GLY A 92 5.33 -8.54 -6.92
C GLY A 92 6.47 -7.76 -6.27
N GLN A 93 7.63 -7.74 -6.92
CA GLN A 93 8.83 -7.03 -6.49
C GLN A 93 9.19 -5.97 -7.52
N VAL A 94 9.54 -4.76 -7.07
CA VAL A 94 10.05 -3.69 -7.93
C VAL A 94 11.42 -3.28 -7.40
N THR A 95 12.47 -3.52 -8.18
CA THR A 95 13.84 -3.07 -7.90
C THR A 95 14.11 -1.78 -8.65
N VAL A 96 14.35 -0.68 -7.94
CA VAL A 96 14.66 0.62 -8.54
C VAL A 96 16.16 0.87 -8.42
N THR A 97 16.84 1.00 -9.56
CA THR A 97 18.28 1.33 -9.61
C THR A 97 18.48 2.63 -10.36
N LEU A 98 19.33 3.52 -9.82
CA LEU A 98 19.72 4.74 -10.52
C LEU A 98 20.64 4.37 -11.70
N LEU A 99 20.18 4.60 -12.93
CA LEU A 99 21.02 4.50 -14.11
C LEU A 99 21.89 5.76 -14.18
N LYS A 100 23.22 5.58 -14.21
CA LYS A 100 24.15 6.68 -14.50
C LYS A 100 24.22 6.85 -16.02
N GLY A 101 23.88 8.05 -16.49
CA GLY A 101 24.19 8.46 -17.87
C GLY A 101 25.70 8.64 -18.01
N ASN A 102 26.25 8.15 -19.12
CA ASN A 102 27.66 8.35 -19.49
C ASN A 102 27.97 9.82 -19.77
#